data_AF-A0A024FXS9-F1
#
_entry.id   AF-A0A024FXS9-F1
#
_cell.length_a   1.000
_cell.length_b   1.000
_cell.length_c   1.000
_cell.angle_alpha   90.00
_cell.angle_beta   90.00
_cell.angle_gamma   90.00
#
_symmetry.space_group_name_H-M   'P 1'
#
loop_
_entity.id
_entity.type
_entity.pdbx_description
1 polymer ?
#
loop_
_entity_poly.entity_id
_entity_poly.type
_entity_poly.pdbx_seq_one_letter_code
_entity_poly.pdbx_strand_id
1 'polypeptide(L)'
;MLDPYVRRTMTHDKKGHYSTTFQAPDQYGIFLFRVMYRRLGLSTLYSTTQVSVRPFKHDEYERFIPTAFPYYLSAFSMMAGVLLLTVFFLFHEEKK
;
A
#
# COMPACT_ATOMS: atom_id res chain seq x y z
N MET A 1 13.91 8.14 16.39
CA MET A 1 12.93 7.13 16.80
C MET A 1 13.50 6.41 18.00
N LEU A 2 12.98 6.71 19.20
CA LEU A 2 13.56 6.26 20.47
C LEU A 2 13.24 4.77 20.76
N ASP A 3 12.16 4.24 20.17
CA ASP A 3 11.66 2.88 20.42
C ASP A 3 11.60 2.02 19.15
N PRO A 4 11.80 0.69 19.26
CA PRO A 4 11.72 -0.23 18.13
C PRO A 4 10.25 -0.53 17.77
N TYR A 5 9.89 -0.34 16.49
CA TYR A 5 8.56 -0.69 15.97
C TYR A 5 8.33 -2.20 15.97
N VAL A 6 9.34 -2.98 15.56
CA VAL A 6 9.28 -4.44 15.49
C VAL A 6 10.54 -5.02 16.12
N ARG A 7 10.36 -5.98 17.02
CA ARG A 7 11.45 -6.77 17.60
C ARG A 7 11.11 -8.25 17.45
N ARG A 8 11.92 -8.99 16.70
CA ARG A 8 11.75 -10.44 16.50
C ARG A 8 13.07 -11.19 16.65
N THR A 9 12.98 -12.43 17.11
CA THR A 9 14.08 -13.38 17.15
C THR A 9 14.26 -14.00 15.75
N MET A 10 15.49 -14.05 15.26
CA MET A 10 15.81 -14.68 13.98
C MET A 10 15.88 -16.21 14.12
N THR A 11 15.46 -16.92 13.08
CA THR A 11 15.60 -18.37 12.97
C THR A 11 16.87 -18.73 12.22
N HIS A 12 17.55 -19.80 12.62
CA HIS A 12 18.79 -20.26 11.99
C HIS A 12 18.52 -21.40 10.99
N ASP A 13 19.19 -21.39 9.84
CA ASP A 13 19.06 -22.43 8.80
C ASP A 13 20.05 -23.60 8.97
N LYS A 14 20.64 -23.77 10.17
CA LYS A 14 21.72 -24.76 10.47
C LYS A 14 22.99 -24.68 9.61
N LYS A 15 23.02 -23.81 8.60
CA LYS A 15 24.14 -23.50 7.70
C LYS A 15 24.84 -22.19 8.06
N GLY A 16 24.59 -21.66 9.27
CA GLY A 16 25.18 -20.41 9.77
C GLY A 16 24.42 -19.12 9.39
N HIS A 17 23.33 -19.21 8.62
CA HIS A 17 22.50 -18.06 8.29
C HIS A 17 21.33 -17.88 9.28
N TYR A 18 21.05 -16.62 9.60
CA TYR A 18 19.93 -16.20 10.45
C TYR A 18 19.00 -15.28 9.66
N SER A 19 17.71 -15.58 9.63
CA SER A 19 16.70 -14.80 8.88
C SER A 19 15.39 -14.67 9.67
N THR A 20 14.59 -13.67 9.30
CA THR A 20 13.23 -13.47 9.82
C THR A 20 12.41 -12.69 8.80
N THR A 21 11.12 -12.99 8.68
CA THR A 21 10.19 -12.28 7.80
C THR A 21 9.13 -11.59 8.66
N PHE A 22 8.86 -10.33 8.35
CA PHE A 22 7.89 -9.51 9.07
C PHE A 22 7.25 -8.49 8.11
N GLN A 23 6.09 -7.97 8.49
CA GLN A 23 5.42 -6.89 7.76
C GLN A 23 6.01 -5.54 8.17
N ALA A 24 6.21 -4.65 7.20
CA ALA A 24 6.65 -3.29 7.46
C ALA A 24 5.59 -2.54 8.29
N PRO A 25 5.99 -1.57 9.14
CA PRO A 25 5.03 -0.75 9.87
C PRO A 25 4.25 0.16 8.91
N ASP A 26 3.02 0.50 9.29
CA ASP A 26 2.15 1.38 8.49
C ASP A 26 2.66 2.84 8.39
N GLN A 27 3.61 3.22 9.25
CA GLN A 27 4.21 4.54 9.25
C GLN A 27 5.37 4.63 8.25
N TYR A 28 5.33 5.63 7.37
CA TYR A 28 6.41 5.93 6.44
C TYR A 28 7.55 6.70 7.11
N GLY A 29 8.75 6.60 6.53
CA GLY A 29 9.92 7.30 7.01
C GLY A 29 11.21 6.51 6.87
N ILE A 30 12.23 6.93 7.61
CA ILE A 30 13.54 6.29 7.63
C ILE A 30 13.62 5.39 8.87
N PHE A 31 13.88 4.11 8.63
CA PHE A 31 14.01 3.08 9.66
C PHE A 31 15.41 2.50 9.66
N LEU A 32 15.73 1.79 10.74
CA LEU A 32 17.00 1.12 10.94
C LEU A 32 16.73 -0.35 11.26
N PHE A 33 17.31 -1.24 10.46
CA PHE A 33 17.48 -2.64 10.86
C PHE A 33 18.68 -2.72 11.78
N ARG A 34 18.45 -3.00 13.07
CA ARG A 34 19.48 -3.05 14.10
C ARG A 34 19.59 -4.45 14.67
N VAL A 35 20.77 -5.05 14.53
CA VAL A 35 21.14 -6.31 15.18
C VAL A 35 22.18 -6.01 16.25
N MET A 36 21.81 -6.26 17.51
CA MET A 36 22.68 -6.07 18.66
C MET A 36 22.76 -7.36 19.48
N TYR A 37 23.88 -8.05 19.38
CA TYR A 37 24.13 -9.29 20.13
C TYR A 37 25.18 -9.04 21.20
N ARG A 38 24.73 -8.84 22.44
CA ARG A 38 25.59 -8.67 23.62
C ARG A 38 25.35 -9.83 24.57
N ARG A 39 26.41 -10.60 24.84
CA ARG A 39 26.43 -11.73 25.76
C ARG A 39 27.76 -11.74 26.52
N LEU A 40 27.72 -12.13 27.79
CA LEU A 40 28.94 -12.23 28.61
C LEU A 40 29.86 -13.32 28.04
N GLY A 41 31.15 -13.02 27.91
CA GLY A 41 32.15 -13.96 27.38
C GLY A 41 32.17 -14.10 25.85
N LEU A 42 31.33 -13.36 25.12
CA LEU A 42 31.36 -13.30 23.66
C LEU A 42 31.65 -11.88 23.17
N SER A 43 32.25 -11.76 21.99
CA SER A 43 32.42 -10.48 21.30
C SER A 43 31.06 -9.88 20.98
N THR A 44 30.91 -8.56 21.24
CA THR A 44 29.65 -7.86 20.94
C THR A 44 29.51 -7.67 19.44
N LEU A 45 28.39 -8.12 18.88
CA LEU A 45 28.06 -7.87 17.47
C LEU A 45 27.07 -6.71 17.41
N TYR A 46 27.40 -5.71 16.60
CA TYR A 46 26.55 -4.56 16.32
C TYR A 46 26.52 -4.30 14.82
N SER A 47 25.35 -4.40 14.21
CA SER A 47 25.15 -4.10 12.79
C SER A 47 23.87 -3.29 12.63
N THR A 48 23.96 -2.21 11.85
CA THR A 48 22.83 -1.32 11.57
C THR A 48 22.77 -1.00 10.09
N THR A 49 21.61 -1.22 9.49
CA THR A 49 21.34 -0.89 8.08
C THR A 49 20.18 0.08 8.02
N GLN A 50 20.38 1.22 7.35
CA GLN A 50 19.33 2.22 7.15
C GLN A 50 18.48 1.87 5.94
N VAL A 51 17.16 1.95 6.09
CA VAL A 51 16.19 1.64 5.04
C VAL A 51 15.05 2.65 5.07
N SER A 52 14.57 3.07 3.91
CA SER A 52 13.42 3.96 3.77
C SER A 52 12.14 3.18 3.47
N VAL A 53 11.08 3.44 4.22
CA VAL A 53 9.72 2.97 3.92
C VAL A 53 8.96 4.13 3.29
N ARG A 54 8.51 3.94 2.04
CA ARG A 54 7.74 4.93 1.29
C ARG A 54 6.23 4.65 1.39
N PRO A 55 5.36 5.67 1.37
CA PRO A 55 3.92 5.46 1.23
C PRO A 55 3.57 4.94 -0.17
N PHE A 56 2.32 4.50 -0.32
CA PHE A 56 1.76 4.11 -1.62
C PHE A 56 1.68 5.31 -2.57
N LYS A 57 2.03 5.05 -3.83
CA LYS A 57 1.80 5.96 -4.96
C LYS A 57 0.34 5.92 -5.39
N HIS A 58 -0.07 6.89 -6.20
CA HIS A 58 -1.44 7.02 -6.69
C HIS A 58 -1.92 5.80 -7.50
N ASP A 59 -1.01 5.03 -8.09
CA ASP A 59 -1.27 3.85 -8.93
C ASP A 59 -1.22 2.53 -8.16
N GLU A 60 -0.86 2.57 -6.88
CA GLU A 60 -0.73 1.38 -6.01
C GLU A 60 -1.99 1.13 -5.17
N TYR A 61 -2.96 2.05 -5.21
CA TYR A 61 -4.26 1.87 -4.56
C TYR A 61 -5.14 0.89 -5.32
N GLU A 62 -6.02 0.20 -4.59
CA GLU A 62 -7.03 -0.68 -5.19
C GLU A 62 -7.98 0.11 -6.10
N ARG A 63 -8.30 -0.50 -7.26
CA ARG A 63 -9.21 0.06 -8.26
C ARG A 63 -10.39 -0.88 -8.43
N PHE A 64 -11.54 -0.33 -8.85
CA PHE A 64 -12.77 -1.09 -9.10
C PHE A 64 -13.28 -1.81 -7.84
N ILE A 65 -13.37 -1.06 -6.74
CA ILE A 65 -13.86 -1.58 -5.46
C ILE A 65 -15.35 -1.94 -5.63
N PRO A 66 -15.80 -3.16 -5.26
CA PRO A 66 -17.18 -3.59 -5.47
C PRO A 66 -18.23 -2.68 -4.83
N THR A 67 -17.91 -2.08 -3.68
CA THR A 67 -18.77 -1.13 -2.97
C THR A 67 -18.96 0.18 -3.73
N ALA A 68 -18.07 0.51 -4.68
CA ALA A 68 -18.11 1.72 -5.48
C ALA A 68 -18.85 1.56 -6.82
N PHE A 69 -19.35 0.36 -7.16
CA PHE A 69 -20.08 0.14 -8.42
C PHE A 69 -21.27 1.09 -8.65
N PRO A 70 -22.09 1.45 -7.63
CA PRO A 70 -23.17 2.43 -7.84
C PRO A 70 -22.69 3.76 -8.41
N TYR A 71 -21.51 4.24 -7.99
CA TYR A 71 -20.94 5.51 -8.46
C TYR A 71 -20.37 5.40 -9.89
N TYR A 72 -19.74 4.26 -10.21
CA TYR A 72 -19.27 4.02 -11.56
C TYR A 72 -20.45 3.96 -12.54
N LEU A 73 -21.52 3.24 -12.17
CA LEU A 73 -22.74 3.16 -12.98
C LEU A 73 -23.44 4.51 -13.13
N SER A 74 -23.51 5.33 -12.07
CA SER A 74 -24.14 6.64 -12.16
C SER A 74 -23.41 7.56 -13.14
N ALA A 75 -22.08 7.55 -13.15
CA ALA A 75 -21.29 8.36 -14.09
C ALA A 75 -21.58 7.95 -15.54
N PHE A 76 -21.56 6.65 -15.84
CA PHE A 76 -21.89 6.15 -17.18
C PHE A 76 -23.36 6.40 -17.57
N SER A 77 -24.29 6.29 -16.61
CA SER A 77 -25.70 6.59 -16.83
C SER A 77 -25.93 8.05 -17.21
N MET A 78 -25.25 9.00 -16.56
CA MET A 78 -25.34 10.42 -16.90
C MET A 78 -24.78 10.71 -18.30
N MET A 79 -23.63 10.10 -18.65
CA MET A 79 -23.06 10.22 -20.00
C MET A 79 -24.03 9.72 -21.08
N ALA A 80 -24.63 8.54 -20.86
CA ALA A 80 -25.61 7.97 -21.78
C ALA A 80 -26.88 8.82 -21.85
N GLY A 81 -27.36 9.34 -20.71
CA GLY A 81 -28.53 10.20 -20.62
C GLY A 81 -28.37 11.50 -21.43
N VAL A 82 -27.20 12.16 -21.32
CA VAL A 82 -26.91 13.36 -22.12
C VAL A 82 -26.88 13.02 -23.60
N LEU A 83 -26.23 11.94 -24.01
CA LEU A 83 -26.20 11.52 -25.42
C LEU A 83 -27.60 11.26 -25.97
N LEU A 84 -28.43 10.49 -25.26
CA LEU A 84 -29.80 10.22 -25.66
C LEU A 84 -30.65 11.49 -25.72
N LEU A 85 -30.51 12.37 -24.73
CA LEU A 85 -31.19 13.66 -24.70
C LEU A 85 -30.79 14.53 -25.88
N THR A 86 -29.50 14.60 -26.22
CA THR A 86 -29.04 15.38 -27.37
C THR A 86 -29.58 14.86 -28.69
N VAL A 87 -29.64 13.54 -28.89
CA VAL A 87 -30.18 12.92 -30.09
C VAL A 87 -31.69 13.18 -30.17
N PHE A 88 -32.41 12.92 -29.09
CA PHE A 88 -33.84 13.17 -29.03
C PHE A 88 -34.16 14.64 -29.30
N PHE A 89 -33.50 15.56 -28.62
CA PHE A 89 -33.73 16.99 -28.75
C PHE A 89 -33.46 17.49 -30.18
N LEU A 90 -32.40 17.01 -30.83
CA LEU A 90 -32.05 17.45 -32.19
C LEU A 90 -33.04 16.94 -33.25
N PHE A 91 -33.55 15.72 -33.08
CA PHE A 91 -34.47 15.08 -34.05
C PHE A 91 -35.93 15.12 -33.61
N HIS A 92 -36.26 15.90 -32.58
CA HIS A 92 -37.64 16.08 -32.15
C HIS A 92 -38.37 17.04 -33.10
N GLU A 93 -39.38 16.54 -33.80
CA GLU A 93 -40.32 17.38 -34.56
C GLU A 93 -41.47 17.82 -33.65
N GLU A 94 -41.72 19.12 -33.56
CA GLU A 94 -42.92 19.63 -32.91
C GLU A 94 -44.14 19.36 -33.80
N LYS A 95 -45.16 18.71 -33.23
CA LYS A 95 -46.46 18.60 -33.90
C LYS A 95 -47.12 19.99 -33.94
N LYS A 96 -47.34 20.50 -35.15
CA LYS A 96 -48.16 21.69 -35.44
C LYS A 96 -49.58 21.57 -34.92
#